data_AF-A0AAE0RDD4-F1
#
_entry.id   AF-A0AAE0RDD4-F1
#
_cell.length_a   1.000
_cell.length_b   1.000
_cell.length_c   1.000
_cell.angle_alpha   90.00
_cell.angle_beta   90.00
_cell.angle_gamma   90.00
#
_symmetry.space_group_name_H-M   'P 1'
#
loop_
_entity.id
_entity.type
_entity.pdbx_description
1 polymer ?
#
loop_
_entity_poly.entity_id
_entity_poly.type
_entity_poly.pdbx_seq_one_letter_code
_entity_poly.pdbx_strand_id
1 'polypeptide(L)'
;MELQRRVKREVSKAKQKAYDELYTRLARQRDRDGKDVQQVRVIKDRDGMVLTSEESVQRRWKEYFEELMNEENEREKSVEGVNSVEQKVDKIRKDEVRKTLKRMKSGKAVGPDDIPVEVWKCLGEAAV
;
A
#
# COMPACT_ATOMS: atom_id res chain seq x y z
N MET A 1 -59.31 13.95 25.73
CA MET A 1 -59.04 12.81 24.82
C MET A 1 -58.31 13.24 23.54
N GLU A 2 -58.78 14.23 22.77
CA GLU A 2 -58.13 14.64 21.51
C GLU A 2 -56.76 15.31 21.67
N LEU A 3 -56.60 16.20 22.66
CA LEU A 3 -55.32 16.87 22.94
C LEU A 3 -54.22 15.85 23.28
N GLN A 4 -54.52 14.83 24.09
CA GLN A 4 -53.59 13.75 24.39
C GLN A 4 -53.20 12.94 23.13
N ARG A 5 -54.14 12.70 22.21
CA ARG A 5 -53.85 12.03 20.94
C ARG A 5 -52.95 12.89 20.04
N ARG A 6 -53.17 14.21 19.98
CA ARG A 6 -52.32 15.14 19.23
C ARG A 6 -50.91 15.19 19.80
N VAL A 7 -50.78 15.32 21.13
CA VAL A 7 -49.46 15.29 21.81
C VAL A 7 -48.72 13.99 21.54
N LYS A 8 -49.39 12.83 21.65
CA LYS A 8 -48.76 11.53 21.35
C LYS A 8 -48.26 11.43 19.91
N ARG A 9 -49.02 11.95 18.94
CA ARG A 9 -48.62 11.97 17.52
C ARG A 9 -47.39 12.85 17.30
N GLU A 10 -47.37 14.05 17.88
CA GLU A 10 -46.21 14.94 17.76
C GLU A 10 -44.96 14.37 18.43
N VAL A 11 -45.09 13.77 19.61
CA VAL A 11 -43.98 13.05 20.27
C VAL A 11 -43.49 11.88 19.40
N SER A 12 -44.39 11.13 18.78
CA SER A 12 -44.02 10.03 17.88
C SER A 12 -43.26 10.51 16.65
N LYS A 13 -43.70 11.62 16.03
CA LYS A 13 -43.01 12.24 14.89
C LYS A 13 -41.63 12.76 15.28
N ALA A 14 -41.52 13.44 16.43
CA ALA A 14 -40.25 13.94 16.94
C ALA A 14 -39.26 12.80 17.19
N LYS A 15 -39.72 11.68 17.77
CA LYS A 15 -38.91 10.48 17.95
C LYS A 15 -38.45 9.91 16.61
N GLN A 16 -39.36 9.76 15.64
CA GLN A 16 -39.00 9.24 14.32
C GLN A 16 -37.94 10.10 13.65
N LYS A 17 -38.12 11.43 13.65
CA LYS A 17 -37.16 12.38 13.09
C LYS A 17 -35.78 12.28 13.77
N ALA A 18 -35.75 12.16 15.09
CA ALA A 18 -34.50 11.98 15.84
C ALA A 18 -33.79 10.67 15.48
N TYR A 19 -34.54 9.58 15.29
CA TYR A 19 -33.99 8.31 14.81
C TYR A 19 -33.44 8.44 13.39
N ASP A 20 -34.17 9.06 12.47
CA ASP A 20 -33.74 9.23 11.07
C ASP A 20 -32.45 10.07 10.98
N GLU A 21 -32.35 11.14 11.78
CA GLU A 21 -31.14 11.97 11.89
C GLU A 21 -29.95 11.17 12.45
N LEU A 22 -30.19 10.35 13.49
CA LEU A 22 -29.16 9.48 14.08
C LEU A 22 -28.63 8.47 13.05
N TYR A 23 -29.52 7.79 12.34
CA TYR A 23 -29.15 6.82 11.31
C TYR A 23 -28.41 7.46 10.14
N THR A 24 -28.85 8.64 9.69
CA THR A 24 -28.16 9.40 8.64
C THR A 24 -26.74 9.78 9.07
N ARG A 25 -26.57 10.21 10.32
CA ARG A 25 -25.25 10.55 10.89
C ARG A 25 -24.34 9.33 10.95
N LEU A 26 -24.85 8.20 11.43
CA LEU A 26 -24.11 6.93 11.53
C LEU A 26 -23.69 6.41 10.14
N ALA A 27 -24.58 6.48 9.15
CA ALA A 27 -24.28 6.10 7.78
C ALA A 27 -23.15 6.95 7.19
N ARG A 28 -23.22 8.28 7.37
CA ARG A 28 -22.14 9.20 6.93
C ARG A 28 -20.82 8.98 7.67
N GLN A 29 -20.87 8.56 8.93
CA GLN A 29 -19.66 8.24 9.68
C GLN A 29 -19.00 6.98 9.14
N ARG A 30 -19.77 5.90 8.94
CA ARG A 30 -19.25 4.65 8.34
C ARG A 30 -18.72 4.84 6.93
N ASP A 31 -19.39 5.65 6.10
CA ASP A 31 -18.90 5.99 4.75
C ASP A 31 -17.56 6.72 4.80
N ARG A 32 -17.37 7.64 5.77
CA ARG A 32 -16.07 8.29 5.97
C ARG A 32 -15.02 7.31 6.50
N ASP A 33 -15.37 6.48 7.48
CA ASP A 33 -14.46 5.52 8.12
C ASP A 33 -13.97 4.44 7.13
N GLY A 34 -14.78 4.11 6.11
CA GLY A 34 -14.43 3.14 5.07
C GLY A 34 -13.65 3.70 3.87
N LYS A 35 -13.37 5.01 3.81
CA LYS A 35 -12.55 5.59 2.74
C LYS A 35 -11.08 5.50 3.10
N ASP A 36 -10.28 4.88 2.24
CA ASP A 36 -8.82 4.79 2.37
C ASP A 36 -8.12 6.15 2.47
N VAL A 37 -8.80 7.23 2.06
CA VAL A 37 -8.29 8.60 2.08
C VAL A 37 -9.30 9.49 2.79
N GLN A 38 -8.98 9.85 4.03
CA GLN A 38 -9.84 10.67 4.88
C GLN A 38 -9.53 12.18 4.83
N GLN A 39 -8.38 12.56 4.24
CA GLN A 39 -7.89 13.94 4.19
C GLN A 39 -7.62 14.37 2.74
N VAL A 40 -7.76 15.68 2.49
CA VAL A 40 -7.35 16.33 1.24
C VAL A 40 -5.89 16.01 0.98
N ARG A 41 -5.63 15.31 -0.13
CA ARG A 41 -4.29 15.02 -0.64
C ARG A 41 -3.70 16.33 -1.15
N VAL A 42 -3.10 17.09 -0.25
CA VAL A 42 -2.41 18.32 -0.58
C VAL A 42 -1.18 17.95 -1.42
N ILE A 43 -1.15 18.39 -2.68
CA ILE A 43 -0.01 18.19 -3.58
C ILE A 43 0.41 19.53 -4.17
N LYS A 44 1.67 19.63 -4.59
CA LYS A 44 2.16 20.85 -5.27
C LYS A 44 1.97 20.75 -6.77
N ASP A 45 1.61 21.87 -7.40
CA ASP A 45 1.70 22.01 -8.84
C ASP A 45 3.16 22.18 -9.29
N ARG A 46 3.37 22.44 -10.59
CA ARG A 46 4.71 22.59 -11.17
C ARG A 46 5.44 23.84 -10.67
N ASP A 47 4.69 24.88 -10.35
CA ASP A 47 5.21 26.15 -9.83
C ASP A 47 5.46 26.08 -8.32
N GLY A 48 5.23 24.92 -7.70
CA GLY A 48 5.42 24.69 -6.27
C GLY A 48 4.27 25.18 -5.40
N MET A 49 3.16 25.63 -6.00
CA MET A 49 1.97 26.09 -5.30
C MET A 49 1.14 24.92 -4.82
N VAL A 50 0.53 25.10 -3.65
CA VAL A 50 -0.18 24.04 -2.95
C VAL A 50 -1.61 23.93 -3.47
N LEU A 51 -1.94 22.77 -4.04
CA LEU A 51 -3.29 22.42 -4.51
C LEU A 51 -4.08 21.73 -3.40
N THR A 52 -5.32 22.18 -3.20
CA THR A 52 -6.21 21.70 -2.12
C THR A 52 -7.59 21.26 -2.60
N SER A 53 -7.99 21.57 -3.84
CA SER A 53 -9.26 21.09 -4.39
C SER A 53 -9.10 19.69 -4.99
N GLU A 54 -10.08 18.81 -4.78
CA GLU A 54 -10.01 17.44 -5.29
C GLU A 54 -9.78 17.37 -6.81
N GLU A 55 -10.48 18.21 -7.57
CA GLU A 55 -10.32 18.27 -9.03
C GLU A 55 -8.92 18.70 -9.45
N SER A 56 -8.32 19.69 -8.77
CA SER A 56 -6.97 20.16 -9.11
C SER A 56 -5.92 19.12 -8.75
N VAL A 57 -6.10 18.44 -7.60
CA VAL A 57 -5.24 17.35 -7.14
C VAL A 57 -5.28 16.18 -8.12
N GLN A 58 -6.48 15.73 -8.54
CA GLN A 58 -6.62 14.64 -9.50
C GLN A 58 -6.01 14.99 -10.86
N ARG A 59 -6.22 16.22 -11.34
CA ARG A 59 -5.65 16.69 -12.61
C ARG A 59 -4.12 16.71 -12.58
N ARG A 60 -3.54 17.29 -11.52
CA ARG A 60 -2.09 17.33 -11.33
C ARG A 60 -1.49 15.93 -11.17
N TRP A 61 -2.20 15.00 -10.52
CA TRP A 61 -1.82 13.58 -10.46
C TRP A 61 -1.79 12.92 -11.84
N LYS A 62 -2.82 13.16 -12.66
CA LYS A 62 -2.87 12.65 -14.03
C LYS A 62 -1.72 13.19 -14.88
N GLU A 63 -1.51 14.50 -14.86
CA GLU A 63 -0.41 15.16 -15.58
C GLU A 63 0.95 14.59 -15.16
N TYR A 64 1.21 14.44 -13.85
CA TYR A 64 2.46 13.86 -13.36
C TYR A 64 2.70 12.46 -13.90
N PHE A 65 1.66 11.62 -13.90
CA PHE A 65 1.78 10.23 -14.31
C PHE A 65 1.94 10.08 -15.83
N GLU A 66 1.25 10.92 -16.62
CA GLU A 66 1.41 10.97 -18.07
C GLU A 66 2.84 11.39 -18.46
N GLU A 67 3.44 12.35 -17.76
CA GLU A 67 4.85 12.73 -17.98
C GLU A 67 5.80 11.61 -17.57
N LEU A 68 5.63 11.06 -16.37
CA LEU A 68 6.48 10.00 -15.85
C LEU A 68 6.55 8.77 -16.77
N MET A 69 5.41 8.42 -17.39
CA MET A 69 5.28 7.21 -18.22
C MET A 69 5.63 7.42 -19.69
N ASN A 70 5.47 8.65 -20.22
CA ASN A 70 5.67 8.93 -21.66
C ASN A 70 6.97 9.67 -21.96
N GLU A 71 7.57 10.36 -20.98
CA GLU A 71 8.93 10.85 -21.13
C GLU A 71 9.89 9.68 -20.90
N GLU A 72 10.81 9.47 -21.84
CA GLU A 72 12.01 8.67 -21.59
C GLU A 72 12.85 9.45 -20.57
N ASN A 73 12.46 9.33 -19.30
CA ASN A 73 13.26 9.82 -18.20
C ASN A 73 14.65 9.22 -18.42
N GLU A 74 15.69 10.03 -18.33
CA GLU A 74 17.03 9.54 -18.06
C GLU A 74 16.91 8.78 -16.74
N ARG A 75 16.54 7.51 -16.80
CA ARG A 75 16.90 6.56 -15.78
C ARG A 75 18.37 6.81 -15.65
N GLU A 76 18.86 7.10 -14.45
CA GLU A 76 20.27 6.87 -14.18
C GLU A 76 20.53 5.49 -14.77
N LYS A 77 21.23 5.45 -15.92
CA LYS A 77 21.96 4.25 -16.30
C LYS A 77 22.74 4.03 -15.03
N SER A 78 22.37 3.03 -14.24
CA SER A 78 23.23 2.53 -13.17
C SER A 78 24.57 2.44 -13.84
N VAL A 79 25.45 3.37 -13.50
CA VAL A 79 26.52 3.77 -14.39
C VAL A 79 27.23 2.48 -14.77
N GLU A 80 27.27 2.18 -16.06
CA GLU A 80 28.18 1.18 -16.62
C GLU A 80 29.58 1.74 -16.33
N GLY A 81 30.05 1.46 -15.12
CA GLY A 81 31.03 2.30 -14.41
C GLY A 81 30.83 2.27 -12.89
N VAL A 82 30.12 1.26 -12.36
CA VAL A 82 30.62 0.61 -11.15
C VAL A 82 32.08 0.31 -11.46
N ASN A 83 33.00 1.07 -10.86
CA ASN A 83 34.37 0.61 -10.73
C ASN A 83 34.23 -0.79 -10.19
N SER A 84 34.53 -1.81 -11.00
CA SER A 84 34.65 -3.16 -10.49
C SER A 84 35.71 -3.01 -9.43
N VAL A 85 35.28 -2.91 -8.17
CA VAL A 85 36.20 -2.96 -7.06
C VAL A 85 36.75 -4.36 -7.24
N GLU A 86 37.97 -4.47 -7.75
CA GLU A 86 38.72 -5.73 -7.77
C GLU A 86 39.06 -6.06 -6.31
N GLN A 87 38.00 -6.25 -5.53
CA GLN A 87 38.06 -6.81 -4.22
C GLN A 87 38.33 -8.27 -4.47
N LYS A 88 39.51 -8.74 -4.05
CA LYS A 88 39.79 -10.17 -4.00
C LYS A 88 38.77 -10.78 -3.03
N VAL A 89 37.68 -11.27 -3.57
CA VAL A 89 36.70 -12.07 -2.83
C VAL A 89 37.28 -13.47 -2.73
N ASP A 90 37.36 -13.98 -1.50
CA ASP A 90 37.78 -15.36 -1.27
C ASP A 90 36.81 -16.34 -1.95
N LYS A 91 37.34 -17.48 -2.39
CA LYS A 91 36.49 -18.55 -2.94
C LYS A 91 35.53 -19.04 -1.86
N ILE A 92 34.26 -19.19 -2.23
CA ILE A 92 33.23 -19.78 -1.37
C ILE A 92 33.70 -21.16 -0.90
N ARG A 93 33.73 -21.36 0.41
CA ARG A 93 34.16 -22.62 1.04
C ARG A 93 32.97 -23.54 1.26
N LYS A 94 33.19 -24.86 1.16
CA LYS A 94 32.18 -25.89 1.47
C LYS A 94 31.54 -25.71 2.86
N ASP A 95 32.33 -25.30 3.86
CA ASP A 95 31.82 -25.06 5.21
C ASP A 95 30.85 -23.86 5.29
N GLU A 96 31.04 -22.85 4.45
CA GLU A 96 30.14 -21.71 4.37
C GLU A 96 28.80 -22.12 3.76
N VAL A 97 28.84 -22.92 2.69
CA VAL A 97 27.63 -23.49 2.06
C VAL A 97 26.89 -24.38 3.06
N ARG A 98 27.60 -25.28 3.77
CA ARG A 98 27.02 -26.15 4.79
C ARG A 98 26.38 -25.36 5.94
N LYS A 99 27.04 -24.32 6.44
CA LYS A 99 26.49 -23.44 7.49
C LYS A 99 25.26 -22.67 6.99
N THR A 100 25.29 -22.21 5.75
CA THR A 100 24.20 -21.44 5.14
C THR A 100 22.96 -22.31 4.96
N LEU A 101 23.10 -23.51 4.35
CA LEU A 101 22.00 -24.46 4.19
C LEU A 101 21.35 -24.86 5.53
N LYS A 102 22.15 -25.05 6.59
CA LYS A 102 21.64 -25.31 7.95
C LYS A 102 20.82 -24.15 8.52
N ARG A 103 21.20 -22.90 8.21
CA ARG A 103 20.53 -21.68 8.72
C ARG A 103 19.24 -21.33 7.96
N MET A 104 19.09 -21.78 6.72
CA MET A 104 17.91 -21.45 5.91
C MET A 104 16.64 -22.06 6.52
N LYS A 105 15.55 -21.28 6.53
CA LYS A 105 14.25 -21.71 7.07
C LYS A 105 13.46 -22.48 6.02
N SER A 106 12.86 -23.58 6.44
CA SER A 106 11.95 -24.37 5.62
C SER A 106 10.57 -23.71 5.49
N GLY A 107 9.82 -24.06 4.45
CA GLY A 107 8.47 -23.53 4.18
C GLY A 107 8.43 -22.07 3.74
N LYS A 108 9.47 -21.61 3.02
CA LYS A 108 9.48 -20.30 2.37
C LYS A 108 8.90 -20.38 0.96
N ALA A 109 8.32 -19.28 0.49
CA ALA A 109 7.85 -19.17 -0.88
C ALA A 109 9.01 -19.39 -1.85
N VAL A 110 8.75 -20.14 -2.91
CA VAL A 110 9.71 -20.45 -3.98
C VAL A 110 9.96 -19.23 -4.86
N GLY A 111 11.16 -19.16 -5.42
CA GLY A 111 11.51 -18.14 -6.40
C GLY A 111 11.03 -18.51 -7.81
N PRO A 112 11.43 -17.75 -8.84
CA PRO A 112 11.12 -18.05 -10.24
C PRO A 112 11.67 -19.38 -10.75
N ASP A 113 12.62 -19.98 -10.02
CA ASP A 113 13.17 -21.32 -10.30
C ASP A 113 12.23 -22.45 -9.84
N ASP A 114 11.21 -22.14 -9.03
CA ASP A 114 10.25 -23.09 -8.47
C ASP A 114 10.90 -24.20 -7.60
N ILE A 115 12.11 -23.95 -7.08
CA ILE A 115 12.87 -24.92 -6.27
C ILE A 115 12.79 -24.55 -4.78
N PRO A 116 12.17 -25.37 -3.92
CA PRO A 116 12.12 -25.12 -2.49
C PRO A 116 13.45 -25.48 -1.80
N VAL A 117 13.74 -24.82 -0.67
CA VAL A 117 15.00 -25.00 0.08
C VAL A 117 15.19 -26.42 0.61
N GLU A 118 14.09 -27.13 0.80
CA GLU A 118 14.03 -28.53 1.21
C GLU A 118 14.81 -29.43 0.26
N VAL A 119 14.77 -29.17 -1.05
CA VAL A 119 15.52 -29.94 -2.05
C VAL A 119 17.01 -29.88 -1.75
N TRP A 120 17.53 -28.67 -1.52
CA TRP A 120 18.95 -28.45 -1.21
C TRP A 120 19.36 -29.09 0.12
N LYS A 121 18.48 -29.10 1.12
CA LYS A 121 18.74 -29.77 2.40
C LYS A 121 18.73 -31.30 2.28
N CYS A 122 17.87 -31.87 1.45
CA CYS A 122 17.77 -33.31 1.22
C CYS A 122 18.98 -33.87 0.46
N LEU A 123 19.61 -33.08 -0.41
CA LEU A 123 20.77 -33.49 -1.19
C LEU A 123 22.06 -33.65 -0.35
N GLY A 124 22.09 -33.17 0.89
CA GLY A 124 23.23 -33.36 1.79
C GLY A 124 24.54 -32.82 1.19
N GLU A 125 25.58 -33.65 1.12
CA GLU A 125 26.87 -33.26 0.55
C GLU A 125 26.83 -33.02 -0.97
N ALA A 126 25.82 -33.52 -1.69
CA ALA A 126 25.67 -33.21 -3.12
C ALA A 126 25.25 -31.75 -3.35
N ALA A 127 24.76 -31.05 -2.32
CA ALA A 127 24.45 -29.62 -2.37
C ALA A 127 25.62 -28.72 -1.93
N VAL A 128 26.80 -29.29 -1.60
CA VAL A 128 27.96 -28.59 -1.02
C VAL A 128 29.22 -28.74 -1.88
#